data_AF-A0AA47EIE2-F1
#
_entry.id   AF-A0AA47EIE2-F1
#
_cell.length_a   1.000
_cell.length_b   1.000
_cell.length_c   1.000
_cell.angle_alpha   90.00
_cell.angle_beta   90.00
_cell.angle_gamma   90.00
#
_symmetry.space_group_name_H-M   'P 1'
#
loop_
_entity.id
_entity.type
_entity.pdbx_description
1 polymer ?
#
loop_
_entity_poly.entity_id
_entity_poly.type
_entity_poly.pdbx_seq_one_letter_code
_entity_poly.pdbx_strand_id
1 'polypeptide(L)'
;MNSDFRNMFKKIAIYDFFISLIFITIIYFTAKSYALFFLLGIIIALMNLYVNGITVEYSLESKSLKGKGIIVVGSFIRVLLVSIIGFAISRHNMFNIIAYIFGYSVQFISLVYYGINNKNSERK
;
A
#
# COMPACT_ATOMS: atom_id res chain seq x y z
N MET A 1 2.21 10.95 -14.07
CA MET A 1 1.46 9.70 -14.25
C MET A 1 1.00 9.50 -15.67
N ASN A 2 1.90 8.90 -16.44
CA ASN A 2 1.71 8.31 -17.75
C ASN A 2 0.46 7.41 -17.73
N SER A 3 -0.24 7.34 -18.86
CA SER A 3 -1.52 6.64 -19.00
C SER A 3 -1.46 5.18 -18.56
N ASP A 4 -0.34 4.50 -18.81
CA ASP A 4 -0.15 3.09 -18.47
C ASP A 4 -0.03 2.88 -16.95
N PHE A 5 0.80 3.69 -16.29
CA PHE A 5 0.92 3.70 -14.84
C PHE A 5 -0.39 4.10 -14.17
N ARG A 6 -1.13 5.06 -14.74
CA ARG A 6 -2.44 5.47 -14.27
C ARG A 6 -3.47 4.35 -14.35
N ASN A 7 -3.47 3.59 -15.44
CA ASN A 7 -4.37 2.45 -15.62
C ASN A 7 -4.02 1.30 -14.67
N MET A 8 -2.74 1.00 -14.48
CA MET A 8 -2.27 0.02 -13.51
C MET A 8 -2.68 0.41 -12.09
N PHE A 9 -2.39 1.64 -11.67
CA PHE A 9 -2.75 2.12 -10.35
C PHE A 9 -4.26 2.08 -10.10
N LYS A 10 -5.06 2.49 -11.10
CA LYS A 10 -6.53 2.44 -11.00
C LYS A 10 -7.04 1.01 -10.79
N LYS A 11 -6.49 0.02 -11.50
CA LYS A 11 -6.85 -1.39 -11.33
C LYS A 11 -6.48 -1.91 -9.93
N ILE A 12 -5.26 -1.62 -9.48
CA ILE A 12 -4.80 -2.04 -8.14
C ILE A 12 -5.66 -1.38 -7.05
N ALA A 13 -5.95 -0.09 -7.16
CA ALA A 13 -6.78 0.63 -6.20
C ALA A 13 -8.21 0.07 -6.12
N ILE A 14 -8.78 -0.39 -7.24
CA ILE A 14 -10.09 -1.07 -7.26
C ILE A 14 -10.01 -2.40 -6.50
N TYR A 15 -8.99 -3.23 -6.76
CA TYR A 15 -8.81 -4.48 -6.02
C TYR A 15 -8.59 -4.22 -4.54
N ASP A 16 -7.79 -3.22 -4.20
CA ASP A 16 -7.53 -2.83 -2.82
C ASP A 16 -8.81 -2.38 -2.12
N PHE A 17 -9.63 -1.55 -2.77
CA PHE A 17 -10.91 -1.13 -2.21
C PHE A 17 -11.83 -2.31 -1.87
N PHE A 18 -12.01 -3.26 -2.79
CA PHE A 18 -12.87 -4.42 -2.54
C PHE A 18 -12.32 -5.35 -1.46
N ILE A 19 -11.01 -5.63 -1.49
CA ILE A 19 -10.37 -6.50 -0.50
C ILE A 19 -10.42 -5.83 0.88
N SER A 20 -10.05 -4.55 0.97
CA SER A 20 -10.13 -3.76 2.20
C SER A 20 -11.55 -3.69 2.75
N LEU A 21 -12.58 -3.56 1.90
CA LEU A 21 -13.99 -3.55 2.31
C LEU A 21 -14.40 -4.87 2.99
N ILE A 22 -13.93 -6.01 2.47
CA ILE A 22 -14.19 -7.32 3.07
C ILE A 22 -13.52 -7.41 4.44
N PHE A 23 -12.23 -7.10 4.53
CA PHE A 23 -11.49 -7.21 5.79
C PHE A 23 -11.97 -6.22 6.85
N ILE A 24 -12.27 -4.96 6.50
CA ILE A 24 -12.77 -3.99 7.48
C ILE A 24 -14.12 -4.44 8.05
N THR A 25 -14.98 -5.04 7.22
CA THR A 25 -16.27 -5.59 7.66
C THR A 25 -16.04 -6.71 8.67
N ILE A 26 -15.16 -7.67 8.37
CA ILE A 26 -14.81 -8.77 9.28
C ILE A 26 -14.26 -8.23 10.62
N ILE A 27 -13.31 -7.30 10.57
CA ILE A 27 -12.70 -6.71 11.78
C ILE A 27 -13.72 -5.88 12.56
N TYR A 28 -14.63 -5.16 11.90
CA TYR A 28 -15.66 -4.38 12.60
C TYR A 28 -16.59 -5.26 13.44
N PHE A 29 -17.00 -6.43 12.93
CA PHE A 29 -17.89 -7.35 13.64
C PHE A 29 -17.17 -8.21 14.69
N THR A 30 -15.89 -8.52 14.50
CA THR A 30 -15.13 -9.40 15.41
C THR A 30 -14.34 -8.63 16.47
N ALA A 31 -13.81 -7.47 16.12
CA ALA A 31 -12.81 -6.77 16.92
C ALA A 31 -12.88 -5.23 16.71
N LYS A 32 -14.08 -4.68 16.93
CA LYS A 32 -14.44 -3.27 16.67
C LYS A 32 -13.43 -2.23 17.19
N SER A 33 -12.83 -2.46 18.37
CA SER A 33 -11.82 -1.58 18.97
C SER A 33 -10.58 -1.38 18.07
N TYR A 34 -10.28 -2.34 17.21
CA TYR A 34 -9.11 -2.33 16.33
C TYR A 34 -9.42 -1.90 14.89
N ALA A 35 -10.70 -1.78 14.53
CA ALA A 35 -11.13 -1.45 13.16
C ALA A 35 -10.56 -0.11 12.67
N LEU A 36 -10.46 0.88 13.56
CA LEU A 36 -9.87 2.19 13.22
C LEU A 36 -8.38 2.09 12.89
N PHE A 37 -7.62 1.29 13.65
CA PHE A 37 -6.18 1.11 13.41
C PHE A 37 -5.93 0.29 12.15
N PHE A 38 -6.77 -0.71 11.89
CA PHE A 38 -6.76 -1.45 10.64
C PHE A 38 -7.03 -0.54 9.43
N LEU A 39 -8.06 0.32 9.52
CA LEU A 39 -8.38 1.30 8.47
C LEU A 39 -7.23 2.30 8.25
N LEU A 40 -6.58 2.74 9.32
CA LEU A 40 -5.38 3.57 9.24
C LEU A 40 -4.25 2.86 8.47
N GLY A 41 -4.04 1.56 8.73
CA GLY A 41 -3.09 0.73 7.99
C GLY A 41 -3.36 0.72 6.48
N ILE A 42 -4.62 0.55 6.09
CA ILE A 42 -5.05 0.61 4.67
C ILE A 42 -4.76 1.99 4.06
N ILE A 43 -5.09 3.08 4.76
CA ILE A 43 -4.84 4.44 4.26
C ILE A 43 -3.34 4.66 4.03
N ILE A 44 -2.50 4.26 4.99
CA ILE A 44 -1.06 4.40 4.87
C ILE A 44 -0.50 3.54 3.72
N ALA A 45 -1.03 2.34 3.52
CA ALA A 45 -0.67 1.51 2.37
C ALA A 45 -1.02 2.19 1.05
N LEU A 46 -2.24 2.72 0.89
CA LEU A 46 -2.66 3.46 -0.30
C LEU A 46 -1.76 4.65 -0.61
N MET A 47 -1.44 5.45 0.42
CA MET A 47 -0.48 6.55 0.30
C MET A 47 0.90 6.05 -0.13
N ASN A 48 1.39 4.96 0.48
CA ASN A 48 2.68 4.39 0.14
C ASN A 48 2.74 3.93 -1.32
N LEU A 49 1.72 3.24 -1.81
CA LEU A 49 1.63 2.80 -3.21
C LEU A 49 1.57 3.99 -4.18
N TYR A 50 0.83 5.05 -3.83
CA TYR A 50 0.74 6.25 -4.66
C TYR A 50 2.08 6.97 -4.78
N VAL A 51 2.74 7.22 -3.65
CA VAL A 51 4.09 7.82 -3.63
C VAL A 51 5.09 6.91 -4.35
N ASN A 52 4.98 5.59 -4.21
CA ASN A 52 5.82 4.64 -4.93
C ASN A 52 5.66 4.77 -6.45
N GLY A 53 4.42 4.78 -6.93
CA GLY A 53 4.11 4.86 -8.36
C GLY A 53 4.70 6.12 -8.99
N ILE A 54 4.49 7.27 -8.35
CA ILE A 54 5.07 8.55 -8.78
C ILE A 54 6.61 8.49 -8.78
N THR A 55 7.21 8.00 -7.68
CA THR A 55 8.67 7.95 -7.53
C THR A 55 9.32 7.07 -8.60
N VAL A 56 8.73 5.91 -8.88
CA VAL A 56 9.21 4.97 -9.91
C VAL A 56 9.07 5.59 -11.29
N GLU A 57 7.93 6.20 -11.59
CA GLU A 57 7.69 6.85 -12.88
C GLU A 57 8.70 7.98 -13.16
N TYR A 58 8.87 8.91 -12.22
CA TYR A 58 9.86 10.00 -12.34
C TYR A 58 11.29 9.46 -12.56
N SER A 59 11.63 8.34 -11.93
CA SER A 59 12.94 7.71 -12.09
C SER A 59 13.13 7.09 -13.47
N LEU A 60 12.09 6.41 -13.99
CA LEU A 60 12.10 5.80 -15.32
C LEU A 60 12.22 6.85 -16.43
N GLU A 61 11.55 8.00 -16.28
CA GLU A 61 11.66 9.12 -17.23
C GLU A 61 13.04 9.80 -17.20
N SER A 62 13.71 9.83 -16.03
CA SER A 62 14.95 10.59 -15.85
C SER A 62 16.19 9.97 -16.53
N LYS A 63 16.19 8.68 -16.89
CA LYS A 63 17.34 7.88 -17.44
C LYS A 63 18.71 8.05 -16.75
N SER A 64 18.82 8.84 -15.69
CA SER A 64 20.07 9.26 -15.06
C SER A 64 20.34 8.48 -13.77
N LEU A 65 21.62 8.39 -13.36
CA LEU A 65 22.03 7.83 -12.07
C LEU A 65 21.33 8.50 -10.87
N LYS A 66 20.93 9.77 -11.01
CA LYS A 66 20.14 10.51 -10.00
C LYS A 66 18.76 9.89 -9.79
N GLY A 67 18.10 9.39 -10.85
CA GLY A 67 16.80 8.72 -10.76
C GLY A 67 16.84 7.46 -9.89
N LYS A 68 17.92 6.68 -9.95
CA LYS A 68 18.09 5.48 -9.11
C LYS A 68 18.25 5.83 -7.62
N GLY A 69 19.01 6.88 -7.32
CA GLY A 69 19.16 7.38 -5.95
C GLY A 69 17.83 7.84 -5.33
N ILE A 70 16.98 8.50 -6.12
CA ILE A 70 15.66 8.96 -5.68
C ILE A 70 14.74 7.78 -5.29
N ILE A 71 14.76 6.67 -6.03
CA ILE A 71 13.99 5.46 -5.67
C ILE A 71 14.45 4.91 -4.31
N VAL A 72 15.77 4.79 -4.10
CA VAL A 72 16.33 4.21 -2.88
C VAL A 72 15.97 5.10 -1.68
N VAL A 73 16.27 6.40 -1.76
CA VAL A 73 15.97 7.35 -0.69
C VAL A 73 14.47 7.43 -0.41
N GLY A 74 13.64 7.49 -1.46
CA GLY A 74 12.18 7.48 -1.33
C GLY A 74 11.64 6.21 -0.68
N SER A 75 12.30 5.05 -0.88
CA SER A 75 11.93 3.80 -0.21
C SER A 75 12.26 3.83 1.28
N PHE A 76 13.44 4.32 1.67
CA PHE A 76 13.79 4.50 3.08
C PHE A 76 12.84 5.46 3.81
N ILE A 77 12.52 6.61 3.20
CA ILE A 77 11.59 7.58 3.80
C ILE A 77 10.22 6.94 4.07
N ARG A 78 9.70 6.14 3.13
CA ARG A 78 8.40 5.47 3.29
C ARG A 78 8.42 4.42 4.39
N VAL A 79 9.49 3.62 4.47
CA VAL A 79 9.66 2.64 5.56
C VAL A 79 9.73 3.36 6.91
N LEU A 80 10.47 4.46 7.00
CA LEU A 80 10.53 5.28 8.21
C LEU A 80 9.15 5.85 8.59
N LEU A 81 8.39 6.39 7.64
CA LEU A 81 7.04 6.91 7.90
C LEU A 81 6.10 5.82 8.44
N VAL A 82 6.04 4.66 7.79
CA VAL A 82 5.22 3.52 8.22
C VAL A 82 5.61 3.06 9.63
N SER A 83 6.92 3.05 9.91
CA SER A 83 7.47 2.61 11.19
C SER A 83 7.22 3.61 12.33
N ILE A 84 7.35 4.92 12.08
CA ILE A 84 7.07 5.97 13.05
C ILE A 84 5.59 5.96 13.44
N ILE A 85 4.69 5.78 12.47
CA ILE A 85 3.25 5.66 12.71
C ILE A 85 2.95 4.41 13.55
N GLY A 86 3.54 3.27 13.18
CA GLY A 86 3.40 2.03 13.95
C GLY A 86 3.89 2.17 15.40
N PHE A 87 5.03 2.84 15.60
CA PHE A 87 5.60 3.12 16.92
C PHE A 87 4.70 4.05 17.76
N ALA A 88 4.13 5.09 17.14
CA ALA A 88 3.19 5.97 17.83
C ALA A 88 1.94 5.21 18.30
N ILE A 89 1.44 4.27 17.49
CA ILE A 89 0.28 3.44 17.82
C ILE A 89 0.59 2.44 18.94
N SER A 90 1.78 1.82 18.91
CA SER A 90 2.14 0.79 19.90
C SER A 90 2.26 1.32 21.32
N ARG A 91 2.51 2.63 21.48
CA ARG A 91 2.63 3.28 22.80
C ARG A 91 1.34 3.21 23.63
N HIS A 92 0.18 3.09 22.99
CA HIS A 92 -1.11 2.97 23.67
C HIS A 92 -1.52 1.51 23.91
N ASN A 93 -1.40 0.65 22.91
CA ASN A 93 -1.76 -0.76 23.02
C ASN A 93 -1.05 -1.57 21.92
N MET A 94 -0.34 -2.64 22.31
CA MET A 94 0.39 -3.50 21.40
C MET A 94 -0.53 -4.26 20.42
N PHE A 95 -1.81 -4.47 20.74
CA PHE A 95 -2.76 -5.07 19.80
C PHE A 95 -3.20 -4.10 18.69
N ASN A 96 -3.13 -2.79 18.92
CA ASN A 96 -3.47 -1.79 17.91
C ASN A 96 -2.44 -1.77 16.77
N ILE A 97 -1.15 -1.96 17.09
CA ILE A 97 -0.11 -2.06 16.06
C ILE A 97 -0.29 -3.32 15.21
N ILE A 98 -0.75 -4.43 15.79
CA ILE A 98 -1.05 -5.66 15.03
C ILE A 98 -2.14 -5.38 14.00
N ALA A 99 -3.24 -4.74 14.40
CA ALA A 99 -4.32 -4.38 13.49
C ALA A 99 -3.86 -3.42 12.38
N TYR A 100 -3.04 -2.43 12.73
CA TYR A 100 -2.42 -1.52 11.76
C TYR A 100 -1.55 -2.25 10.73
N ILE A 101 -0.65 -3.14 11.19
CA ILE A 101 0.20 -3.94 10.31
C ILE A 101 -0.66 -4.82 9.40
N PHE A 102 -1.69 -5.46 9.96
CA PHE A 102 -2.60 -6.31 9.18
C PHE A 102 -3.30 -5.52 8.07
N GLY A 103 -3.81 -4.32 8.39
CA GLY A 103 -4.40 -3.41 7.41
C GLY A 103 -3.43 -2.98 6.33
N TYR A 104 -2.21 -2.64 6.71
CA TYR A 104 -1.16 -2.26 5.77
C TYR A 104 -0.77 -3.43 4.83
N SER A 105 -0.73 -4.65 5.36
CA SER A 105 -0.39 -5.86 4.59
C SER A 105 -1.46 -6.27 3.58
N VAL A 106 -2.72 -5.84 3.73
CA VAL A 106 -3.79 -6.16 2.77
C VAL A 106 -3.44 -5.72 1.35
N GLN A 107 -2.76 -4.58 1.21
CA GLN A 107 -2.32 -4.08 -0.09
C GLN A 107 -1.41 -5.05 -0.85
N PHE A 108 -0.64 -5.88 -0.13
CA PHE A 108 0.19 -6.91 -0.75
C PHE A 108 -0.69 -7.94 -1.50
N ILE A 109 -1.83 -8.32 -0.93
CA ILE A 109 -2.78 -9.25 -1.56
C ILE A 109 -3.32 -8.63 -2.86
N SER A 110 -3.71 -7.36 -2.82
CA SER A 110 -4.19 -6.59 -3.98
C SER A 110 -3.15 -6.55 -5.11
N LEU A 111 -1.87 -6.34 -4.75
CA LEU A 111 -0.75 -6.30 -5.69
C LEU A 111 -0.48 -7.66 -6.33
N VAL A 112 -0.48 -8.74 -5.53
CA VAL A 112 -0.30 -10.12 -6.02
C VAL A 112 -1.44 -10.51 -6.95
N TYR A 113 -2.69 -10.21 -6.57
CA TYR A 113 -3.85 -10.49 -7.40
C TYR A 113 -3.79 -9.77 -8.75
N TYR A 114 -3.42 -8.48 -8.74
CA TYR A 114 -3.18 -7.71 -9.96
C TYR A 114 -2.13 -8.37 -10.86
N GLY A 115 -0.97 -8.74 -10.29
CA GLY A 115 0.12 -9.35 -11.04
C GLY A 115 -0.27 -10.66 -11.73
N ILE A 116 -1.03 -11.52 -11.04
CA ILE A 116 -1.53 -12.78 -11.61
C ILE A 116 -2.54 -12.51 -12.73
N ASN A 117 -3.49 -11.60 -12.52
CA ASN A 117 -4.53 -11.31 -13.52
C ASN A 117 -3.95 -10.65 -14.78
N ASN A 118 -2.98 -9.75 -14.64
CA ASN A 118 -2.36 -9.07 -15.78
C ASN A 118 -1.53 -10.04 -16.65
N LYS A 119 -0.80 -10.98 -16.02
CA LYS A 119 -0.07 -12.05 -16.73
C LYS A 119 -0.98 -12.97 -17.56
N ASN A 120 -2.19 -13.22 -17.08
CA ASN A 120 -3.17 -14.02 -17.82
C ASN A 120 -3.80 -13.26 -19.01
N SER A 121 -3.81 -11.92 -18.95
CA SER A 121 -4.30 -11.07 -20.05
C SER A 121 -3.30 -10.94 -21.21
N GLU A 122 -1.99 -11.04 -20.95
CA GLU A 122 -0.94 -11.00 -22.00
C GLU A 122 -0.71 -12.36 -22.69
N ARG A 123 -1.26 -13.45 -22.14
CA ARG A 123 -1.17 -14.81 -22.70
C ARG A 123 -2.38 -15.20 -23.58
N LYS A 124 -3.40 -14.36 -23.67
CA LYS A 124 -4.55 -14.52 -24.57
C LYS A 124 -4.41 -13.60 -25.76
#